data_AF-A0A972GLA0-F1
#
_entry.id   AF-A0A972GLA0-F1
#
_cell.length_a   1.000
_cell.length_b   1.000
_cell.length_c   1.000
_cell.angle_alpha   90.00
_cell.angle_beta   90.00
_cell.angle_gamma   90.00
#
_symmetry.space_group_name_H-M   'P 1'
#
loop_
_entity.id
_entity.type
_entity.pdbx_description
1 polymer ?
#
loop_
_entity_poly.entity_id
_entity_poly.type
_entity_poly.pdbx_seq_one_letter_code
_entity_poly.pdbx_strand_id
1 'polypeptide(L)'
;FVSLIAVSMVSCGQRGPTTAESFQAYPIATATPTLSPLDQTQQAIDERIEQEMATAAALPTLAVLEPLPTDLPLEPLQTGLDTDCETIYSRLIITTNCWLDIVNDEYVFFVAGSEPDTAPQGKVGLYTVSLDETTTSDFFAYQTPQQKGAVTITDITVPRFTVTAEDGTRFVFNLDTRTWEDPPPYP
;
A
#
# COMPACT_ATOMS: atom_id res chain seq x y z
N PHE A 1 16.99 -8.86 -38.66
CA PHE A 1 18.34 -9.42 -38.93
C PHE A 1 18.34 -10.86 -38.44
N VAL A 2 18.22 -11.81 -39.37
CA VAL A 2 18.21 -13.26 -39.10
C VAL A 2 19.59 -13.77 -39.50
N SER A 3 20.36 -14.29 -38.55
CA SER A 3 21.64 -14.95 -38.82
C SER A 3 21.48 -16.46 -38.64
N LEU A 4 21.38 -17.16 -39.78
CA LEU A 4 21.67 -18.59 -39.88
C LEU A 4 23.18 -18.76 -40.02
N ILE A 5 23.80 -19.57 -39.15
CA ILE A 5 25.16 -20.05 -39.33
C ILE A 5 25.09 -21.55 -39.60
N ALA A 6 25.39 -21.91 -40.85
CA ALA A 6 25.67 -23.28 -41.28
C ALA A 6 27.17 -23.54 -41.08
N VAL A 7 27.54 -24.69 -40.51
CA VAL A 7 28.93 -25.18 -40.52
C VAL A 7 28.95 -26.62 -41.03
N SER A 8 29.85 -26.80 -41.98
CA SER A 8 29.98 -27.86 -42.95
C SER A 8 30.69 -29.12 -42.42
N MET A 9 30.38 -30.25 -43.05
CA MET A 9 31.11 -31.52 -42.92
C MET A 9 32.45 -31.50 -43.67
N VAL A 10 33.48 -32.14 -43.11
CA VAL A 10 34.70 -32.66 -43.80
C VAL A 10 35.12 -33.91 -43.01
N SER A 11 34.88 -35.12 -43.52
CA SER A 11 35.65 -35.96 -44.47
C SER A 11 36.73 -36.86 -43.84
N CYS A 12 36.72 -38.09 -44.36
CA CYS A 12 37.45 -39.34 -44.10
C CYS A 12 38.96 -39.28 -43.75
N GLY A 13 39.40 -40.28 -42.98
CA GLY A 13 40.81 -40.67 -42.82
C GLY A 13 40.96 -42.15 -42.42
N GLN A 14 41.83 -42.87 -43.13
CA GLN A 14 41.92 -44.34 -43.26
C GLN A 14 42.33 -45.17 -42.03
N ARG A 15 41.93 -46.46 -42.10
CA ARG A 15 42.52 -47.63 -41.40
C ARG A 15 44.01 -47.79 -41.73
N GLY A 16 44.80 -48.09 -40.71
CA GLY A 16 46.08 -48.80 -40.81
C GLY A 16 46.20 -49.80 -39.65
N PRO A 17 46.65 -51.04 -39.87
CA PRO A 17 46.84 -52.02 -38.81
C PRO A 17 48.24 -51.90 -38.22
N THR A 18 48.35 -51.70 -36.91
CA THR A 18 49.62 -51.78 -36.18
C THR A 18 49.56 -52.90 -35.15
N THR A 19 50.19 -54.00 -35.55
CA THR A 19 51.00 -54.93 -34.75
C THR A 19 50.89 -54.83 -33.23
N ALA A 20 50.42 -55.93 -32.63
CA ALA A 20 50.50 -56.21 -31.21
C ALA A 20 51.96 -56.43 -30.78
N GLU A 21 52.54 -55.47 -30.07
CA GLU A 21 53.72 -55.67 -29.24
C GLU A 21 53.28 -56.00 -27.82
N SER A 22 53.73 -57.16 -27.33
CA SER A 22 53.53 -57.59 -25.94
C SER A 22 54.47 -56.80 -25.03
N PHE A 23 53.96 -55.74 -24.41
CA PHE A 23 54.65 -55.04 -23.33
C PHE A 23 54.41 -55.78 -22.01
N GLN A 24 55.49 -56.19 -21.34
CA GLN A 24 55.44 -56.71 -19.98
C GLN A 24 54.95 -55.60 -19.04
N ALA A 25 53.84 -55.86 -18.34
CA ALA A 25 53.29 -54.96 -17.35
C ALA A 25 54.15 -54.98 -16.07
N TYR A 26 54.80 -53.86 -15.78
CA TYR A 26 55.30 -53.57 -14.43
C TYR A 26 54.09 -53.25 -13.52
N PRO A 27 54.09 -53.66 -12.24
CA PRO A 27 53.02 -53.30 -11.32
C PRO A 27 53.05 -51.78 -11.08
N ILE A 28 52.11 -51.07 -11.69
CA ILE A 28 51.84 -49.68 -11.37
C ILE A 28 51.19 -49.70 -9.98
N ALA A 29 51.89 -49.16 -8.99
CA ALA A 29 51.29 -48.92 -7.68
C ALA A 29 50.01 -48.10 -7.88
N THR A 30 48.90 -48.62 -7.38
CA THR A 30 47.56 -48.03 -7.48
C THR A 30 47.55 -46.71 -6.69
N ALA A 31 48.03 -45.63 -7.30
CA ALA A 31 47.81 -44.29 -6.80
C ALA A 31 46.32 -44.00 -7.01
N THR A 32 45.55 -43.96 -5.93
CA THR A 32 44.17 -43.49 -5.96
C THR A 32 44.17 -42.10 -6.60
N PRO A 33 43.55 -41.91 -7.78
CA PRO A 33 43.54 -40.61 -8.44
C PRO A 33 42.82 -39.63 -7.50
N THR A 34 43.59 -38.73 -6.91
CA THR A 34 43.04 -37.63 -6.13
C THR A 34 42.58 -36.60 -7.15
N LEU A 35 41.28 -36.35 -7.21
CA LEU A 35 40.67 -35.37 -8.12
C LEU A 35 41.41 -34.04 -8.01
N SER A 36 41.58 -33.33 -9.13
CA SER A 36 42.19 -32.02 -9.10
C SER A 36 41.31 -31.05 -8.29
N PRO A 37 41.87 -29.98 -7.69
CA PRO A 37 41.09 -29.02 -6.92
C PRO A 37 39.92 -28.39 -7.70
N LEU A 38 40.04 -28.30 -9.03
CA LEU A 38 38.99 -27.81 -9.91
C LEU A 38 37.83 -28.82 -10.02
N ASP A 39 38.15 -30.11 -10.17
CA ASP A 39 37.14 -31.18 -10.27
C ASP A 39 36.38 -31.35 -8.95
N GLN A 40 37.06 -31.20 -7.81
CA GLN A 40 36.43 -31.22 -6.49
C GLN A 40 35.46 -30.04 -6.31
N THR A 41 35.81 -28.87 -6.84
CA THR A 41 34.94 -27.68 -6.79
C THR A 41 33.70 -27.86 -7.66
N GLN A 42 33.86 -28.43 -8.87
CA GLN A 42 32.74 -28.71 -9.76
C GLN A 42 31.77 -29.72 -9.15
N GLN A 43 32.30 -30.80 -8.56
CA GLN A 43 31.47 -31.80 -7.89
C GLN A 43 30.66 -31.19 -6.72
N ALA A 44 31.28 -30.34 -5.89
CA ALA A 44 30.58 -29.68 -4.79
C ALA A 44 29.49 -28.70 -5.26
N ILE A 45 29.66 -28.08 -6.43
CA ILE A 45 28.64 -27.23 -7.05
C ILE A 45 27.46 -28.07 -7.53
N ASP A 46 27.73 -29.18 -8.21
CA ASP A 46 26.69 -30.06 -8.77
C ASP A 46 25.86 -30.69 -7.63
N GLU A 47 26.50 -31.15 -6.56
CA GLU A 47 25.84 -31.68 -5.36
C GLU A 47 24.94 -30.63 -4.68
N ARG A 48 25.40 -29.37 -4.60
CA ARG A 48 24.61 -28.27 -4.04
C ARG A 48 23.39 -27.95 -4.91
N ILE A 49 23.54 -27.92 -6.23
CA ILE A 49 22.43 -27.68 -7.16
C ILE A 49 21.39 -28.79 -7.04
N GLU A 50 21.82 -30.05 -6.97
CA GLU A 50 20.92 -31.19 -6.80
C GLU A 50 20.16 -31.11 -5.46
N GLN A 51 20.85 -30.72 -4.37
CA GLN A 51 20.22 -30.52 -3.06
C GLN A 51 19.21 -29.36 -3.06
N GLU A 52 19.53 -28.24 -3.70
CA GLU A 52 18.63 -27.09 -3.82
C GLU A 52 17.36 -27.45 -4.62
N MET A 53 17.50 -28.20 -5.72
CA MET A 53 16.36 -28.69 -6.50
C MET A 53 15.48 -29.67 -5.71
N ALA A 54 16.09 -30.61 -4.98
CA ALA A 54 15.35 -31.55 -4.14
C ALA A 54 14.59 -30.83 -3.00
N THR A 55 15.19 -29.79 -2.42
CA THR A 55 14.56 -28.98 -1.37
C THR A 55 13.41 -28.13 -1.93
N ALA A 56 13.58 -27.53 -3.12
CA ALA A 56 12.52 -26.77 -3.78
C ALA A 56 11.32 -27.66 -4.17
N ALA A 57 11.58 -28.90 -4.58
CA ALA A 57 10.53 -29.87 -4.91
C ALA A 57 9.78 -30.40 -3.67
N ALA A 58 10.38 -30.30 -2.47
CA ALA A 58 9.75 -30.68 -1.20
C ALA A 58 8.90 -29.55 -0.57
N LEU A 59 9.08 -28.30 -1.02
CA LEU A 59 8.00 -27.43 -1.48
C LEU A 59 6.56 -27.86 -1.19
N PRO A 60 5.95 -27.68 0.00
CA PRO A 60 4.50 -27.85 0.10
C PRO A 60 3.83 -26.91 -0.92
N THR A 61 3.00 -27.47 -1.80
CA THR A 61 2.19 -26.68 -2.74
C THR A 61 1.45 -25.63 -1.93
N LEU A 62 1.70 -24.35 -2.22
CA LEU A 62 0.98 -23.27 -1.58
C LEU A 62 -0.51 -23.54 -1.73
N ALA A 63 -1.23 -23.60 -0.61
CA ALA A 63 -2.66 -23.74 -0.63
C ALA A 63 -3.22 -22.61 -1.50
N VAL A 64 -3.95 -22.97 -2.56
CA VAL A 64 -4.70 -21.99 -3.34
C VAL A 64 -5.78 -21.47 -2.42
N LEU A 65 -5.61 -20.24 -1.93
CA LEU A 65 -6.63 -19.58 -1.15
C LEU A 65 -7.86 -19.38 -2.05
N GLU A 66 -9.04 -19.73 -1.53
CA GLU A 66 -10.28 -19.39 -2.20
C GLU A 66 -10.37 -17.87 -2.37
N PRO A 67 -10.88 -17.38 -3.51
CA PRO A 67 -11.07 -15.94 -3.69
C PRO A 67 -12.01 -15.43 -2.60
N LEU A 68 -11.66 -14.31 -1.97
CA LEU A 68 -12.58 -13.67 -1.02
C LEU A 68 -13.90 -13.34 -1.75
N PRO A 69 -15.06 -13.52 -1.08
CA PRO A 69 -16.33 -13.04 -1.61
C PRO A 69 -16.19 -11.56 -1.99
N THR A 70 -16.40 -11.25 -3.27
CA THR A 70 -16.16 -9.90 -3.83
C THR A 70 -17.31 -8.94 -3.52
N ASP A 71 -18.47 -9.46 -3.10
CA ASP A 71 -19.72 -8.70 -3.04
C ASP A 71 -20.28 -8.63 -1.62
N LEU A 72 -19.50 -8.12 -0.66
CA LEU A 72 -20.13 -7.62 0.55
C LEU A 72 -20.91 -6.36 0.18
N PRO A 73 -22.22 -6.28 0.50
CA PRO A 73 -22.97 -5.05 0.29
C PRO A 73 -22.26 -3.89 0.99
N LEU A 74 -21.99 -2.80 0.27
CA LEU A 74 -21.58 -1.57 0.92
C LEU A 74 -22.76 -1.09 1.76
N GLU A 75 -22.61 -1.12 3.08
CA GLU A 75 -23.56 -0.46 3.96
C GLU A 75 -23.39 1.05 3.78
N PRO A 76 -24.49 1.80 3.60
CA PRO A 76 -24.39 3.25 3.46
C PRO A 76 -23.84 3.85 4.75
N LEU A 77 -22.96 4.86 4.61
CA LEU A 77 -22.43 5.58 5.76
C LEU A 77 -23.56 6.20 6.58
N GLN A 78 -23.42 6.14 7.90
CA GLN A 78 -24.39 6.70 8.83
C GLN A 78 -24.33 8.23 8.79
N THR A 79 -25.40 8.88 8.34
CA THR A 79 -25.54 10.34 8.37
C THR A 79 -25.82 10.85 9.77
N GLY A 80 -25.37 12.06 10.08
CA GLY A 80 -25.60 12.76 11.34
C GLY A 80 -24.32 13.30 11.96
N LEU A 81 -24.41 13.68 13.22
CA LEU A 81 -23.27 14.08 14.04
C LEU A 81 -22.57 12.83 14.58
N ASP A 82 -21.27 12.74 14.36
CA ASP A 82 -20.42 11.66 14.89
C ASP A 82 -19.25 12.27 15.66
N THR A 83 -18.88 11.63 16.77
CA THR A 83 -17.74 12.01 17.62
C THR A 83 -16.45 11.31 17.22
N ASP A 84 -16.51 10.19 16.49
CA ASP A 84 -15.34 9.37 16.14
C ASP A 84 -15.12 9.34 14.63
N CYS A 85 -14.96 10.53 14.07
CA CYS A 85 -14.77 10.69 12.63
C CYS A 85 -13.30 10.50 12.26
N GLU A 86 -12.97 9.33 11.71
CA GLU A 86 -11.67 9.15 11.08
C GLU A 86 -11.65 9.91 9.75
N THR A 87 -10.85 10.98 9.67
CA THR A 87 -10.68 11.76 8.44
C THR A 87 -9.35 11.44 7.81
N ILE A 88 -9.33 11.32 6.47
CA ILE A 88 -8.09 11.17 5.70
C ILE A 88 -7.20 12.44 5.74
N TYR A 89 -7.72 13.54 6.32
CA TYR A 89 -7.08 14.85 6.39
C TYR A 89 -6.56 15.20 7.79
N SER A 90 -6.21 14.21 8.60
CA SER A 90 -5.66 14.39 9.97
C SER A 90 -4.43 15.31 10.05
N ARG A 91 -3.69 15.50 8.93
CA ARG A 91 -2.58 16.46 8.84
C ARG A 91 -3.02 17.92 8.75
N LEU A 92 -4.28 18.19 8.41
CA LEU A 92 -4.83 19.54 8.21
C LEU A 92 -5.72 19.99 9.37
N ILE A 93 -6.24 19.04 10.16
CA ILE A 93 -7.11 19.28 11.30
C ILE A 93 -7.01 18.13 12.31
N ILE A 94 -6.80 18.47 13.59
CA ILE A 94 -6.99 17.52 14.70
C ILE A 94 -8.49 17.51 15.00
N THR A 95 -9.16 16.46 14.56
CA THR A 95 -10.63 16.38 14.58
C THR A 95 -11.16 16.14 16.00
N THR A 96 -12.23 16.85 16.36
CA THR A 96 -12.99 16.64 17.61
C THR A 96 -14.30 15.91 17.35
N ASN A 97 -15.03 16.33 16.31
CA ASN A 97 -16.23 15.68 15.82
C ASN A 97 -16.50 16.10 14.36
N CYS A 98 -17.47 15.45 13.72
CA CYS A 98 -17.90 15.79 12.38
C CYS A 98 -19.39 15.59 12.21
N TRP A 99 -19.89 16.12 11.11
CA TRP A 99 -21.21 15.87 10.62
C TRP A 99 -21.14 15.35 9.19
N LEU A 100 -21.95 14.35 8.90
CA LEU A 100 -22.09 13.71 7.60
C LEU A 100 -23.54 13.78 7.14
N ASP A 101 -23.79 14.16 5.89
CA ASP A 101 -25.10 14.05 5.27
C ASP A 101 -24.98 13.86 3.75
N ILE A 102 -26.08 13.56 3.08
CA ILE A 102 -26.14 13.41 1.63
C ILE A 102 -26.77 14.67 1.03
N VAL A 103 -26.01 15.36 0.17
CA VAL A 103 -26.48 16.55 -0.53
C VAL A 103 -26.12 16.42 -2.01
N ASN A 104 -27.11 16.53 -2.91
CA ASN A 104 -26.92 16.39 -4.36
C ASN A 104 -26.24 15.08 -4.78
N ASP A 105 -26.64 13.95 -4.19
CA ASP A 105 -26.07 12.61 -4.46
C ASP A 105 -24.56 12.51 -4.15
N GLU A 106 -24.07 13.29 -3.18
CA GLU A 106 -22.72 13.19 -2.64
C GLU A 106 -22.77 13.22 -1.11
N TYR A 107 -21.85 12.49 -0.47
CA TYR A 107 -21.60 12.61 0.96
C TYR A 107 -20.88 13.93 1.23
N VAL A 108 -21.43 14.75 2.12
CA VAL A 108 -20.83 16.00 2.58
C VAL A 108 -20.33 15.81 4.00
N PHE A 109 -19.03 16.03 4.21
CA PHE A 109 -18.39 15.98 5.51
C PHE A 109 -18.07 17.40 5.99
N PHE A 110 -18.62 17.77 7.13
CA PHE A 110 -18.25 18.98 7.86
C PHE A 110 -17.54 18.59 9.15
N VAL A 111 -16.26 18.94 9.28
CA VAL A 111 -15.39 18.51 10.38
C VAL A 111 -15.08 19.70 11.26
N ALA A 112 -15.05 19.53 12.58
CA ALA A 112 -14.55 20.52 13.52
C ALA A 112 -13.35 20.00 14.31
N GLY A 113 -12.51 20.92 14.78
CA GLY A 113 -11.32 20.57 15.51
C GLY A 113 -10.38 21.74 15.76
N SER A 114 -9.08 21.44 15.79
CA SER A 114 -8.00 22.43 15.94
C SER A 114 -6.94 22.31 14.84
N GLU A 115 -6.18 23.40 14.67
CA GLU A 115 -4.99 23.42 13.82
C GLU A 115 -3.88 22.54 14.41
N PRO A 116 -3.32 21.55 13.67
CA PRO A 116 -2.29 20.66 14.20
C PRO A 116 -1.03 21.38 14.68
N ASP A 117 -0.60 22.41 13.97
CA ASP A 117 0.62 23.17 14.27
C ASP A 117 0.40 24.31 15.28
N THR A 118 -0.86 24.67 15.57
CA THR A 118 -1.21 25.78 16.47
C THR A 118 -2.46 25.41 17.24
N ALA A 119 -2.28 24.56 18.26
CA ALA A 119 -3.37 24.03 19.08
C ALA A 119 -4.44 25.04 19.57
N PRO A 120 -4.14 26.31 19.95
CA PRO A 120 -5.19 27.25 20.36
C PRO A 120 -6.06 27.80 19.21
N GLN A 121 -5.77 27.45 17.95
CA GLN A 121 -6.54 27.87 16.79
C GLN A 121 -7.60 26.82 16.44
N GLY A 122 -8.87 27.17 16.65
CA GLY A 122 -10.01 26.38 16.19
C GLY A 122 -10.10 26.37 14.67
N LYS A 123 -10.58 25.27 14.10
CA LYS A 123 -10.67 25.07 12.66
C LYS A 123 -11.90 24.23 12.31
N VAL A 124 -12.48 24.51 11.15
CA VAL A 124 -13.48 23.65 10.52
C VAL A 124 -13.03 23.23 9.13
N GLY A 125 -13.47 22.06 8.69
CA GLY A 125 -13.12 21.43 7.42
C GLY A 125 -14.37 21.06 6.63
N LEU A 126 -14.25 21.10 5.30
CA LEU A 126 -15.30 20.67 4.38
C LEU A 126 -14.68 19.85 3.25
N TYR A 127 -15.27 18.70 2.97
CA TYR A 127 -15.01 17.94 1.75
C TYR A 127 -16.25 17.11 1.37
N THR A 128 -16.24 16.59 0.16
CA THR A 128 -17.30 15.74 -0.38
C THR A 128 -16.73 14.44 -0.90
N VAL A 129 -17.54 13.38 -0.86
CA VAL A 129 -17.21 12.05 -1.35
C VAL A 129 -18.38 11.54 -2.19
N SER A 130 -18.11 10.93 -3.35
CA SER A 130 -19.15 10.28 -4.14
C SER A 130 -19.80 9.13 -3.36
N LEU A 131 -21.07 8.79 -3.65
CA LEU A 131 -21.78 7.71 -2.94
C LEU A 131 -21.14 6.32 -3.08
N ASP A 132 -20.30 6.12 -4.10
CA ASP A 132 -19.51 4.90 -4.30
C ASP A 132 -18.11 4.97 -3.66
N GLU A 133 -17.82 6.07 -2.94
CA GLU A 133 -16.56 6.34 -2.25
C GLU A 133 -15.31 6.34 -3.14
N THR A 134 -15.47 6.44 -4.46
CA THR A 134 -14.35 6.41 -5.42
C THR A 134 -13.69 7.77 -5.62
N THR A 135 -14.44 8.85 -5.41
CA THR A 135 -14.01 10.21 -5.70
C THR A 135 -14.17 11.07 -4.46
N THR A 136 -13.10 11.77 -4.08
CA THR A 136 -13.11 12.72 -2.96
C THR A 136 -12.69 14.09 -3.49
N SER A 137 -13.41 15.14 -3.08
CA SER A 137 -13.05 16.51 -3.43
C SER A 137 -11.82 17.00 -2.69
N ASP A 138 -11.33 18.18 -3.06
CA ASP A 138 -10.37 18.90 -2.24
C ASP A 138 -10.93 19.18 -0.84
N PHE A 139 -10.03 19.20 0.16
CA PHE A 139 -10.35 19.59 1.52
C PHE A 139 -10.18 21.10 1.68
N PHE A 140 -11.24 21.76 2.12
CA PHE A 140 -11.22 23.18 2.44
C PHE A 140 -11.26 23.37 3.94
N ALA A 141 -10.36 24.20 4.45
CA ALA A 141 -10.22 24.43 5.88
C ALA A 141 -10.34 25.91 6.23
N TYR A 142 -11.09 26.23 7.29
CA TYR A 142 -11.38 27.59 7.72
C TYR A 142 -11.06 27.72 9.20
N GLN A 143 -10.15 28.64 9.52
CA GLN A 143 -9.81 28.97 10.90
C GLN A 143 -10.92 29.80 11.53
N THR A 144 -11.23 29.55 12.81
CA THR A 144 -12.17 30.38 13.57
C THR A 144 -11.69 31.84 13.63
N PRO A 145 -12.60 32.83 13.70
CA PRO A 145 -12.22 34.25 13.72
C PRO A 145 -11.34 34.63 14.92
N GLN A 146 -11.39 33.84 16.00
CA GLN A 146 -10.62 34.03 17.21
C GLN A 146 -9.96 32.71 17.65
N GLN A 147 -8.77 32.81 18.23
CA GLN A 147 -8.01 31.68 18.79
C GLN A 147 -8.52 31.32 20.19
N LYS A 148 -9.53 30.44 20.24
CA LYS A 148 -10.23 30.06 21.47
C LYS A 148 -10.11 28.57 21.82
N GLY A 149 -9.14 27.88 21.22
CA GLY A 149 -8.95 26.44 21.37
C GLY A 149 -9.61 25.64 20.26
N ALA A 150 -9.59 24.31 20.41
CA ALA A 150 -10.32 23.41 19.54
C ALA A 150 -11.82 23.73 19.56
N VAL A 151 -12.50 23.50 18.43
CA VAL A 151 -13.95 23.67 18.33
C VAL A 151 -14.65 22.34 18.12
N THR A 152 -15.87 22.24 18.60
CA THR A 152 -16.75 21.07 18.44
C THR A 152 -18.09 21.55 17.88
N ILE A 153 -18.67 20.82 16.92
CA ILE A 153 -20.02 21.10 16.40
C ILE A 153 -21.04 20.82 17.51
N THR A 154 -21.86 21.81 17.85
CA THR A 154 -22.84 21.72 18.96
C THR A 154 -24.29 21.89 18.51
N ASP A 155 -24.53 22.55 17.38
CA ASP A 155 -25.87 22.70 16.81
C ASP A 155 -25.80 22.80 15.29
N ILE A 156 -26.77 22.20 14.61
CA ILE A 156 -26.79 22.07 13.15
C ILE A 156 -28.16 22.51 12.65
N THR A 157 -28.18 23.63 11.96
CA THR A 157 -29.35 24.15 11.25
C THR A 157 -28.92 24.50 9.83
N VAL A 158 -28.77 23.47 8.98
CA VAL A 158 -28.24 23.59 7.61
C VAL A 158 -28.87 24.79 6.88
N PRO A 159 -28.06 25.69 6.28
CA PRO A 159 -26.61 25.57 6.03
C PRO A 159 -25.71 26.08 7.17
N ARG A 160 -26.27 26.41 8.34
CA ARG A 160 -25.53 26.99 9.47
C ARG A 160 -25.12 25.94 10.50
N PHE A 161 -23.84 25.97 10.85
CA PHE A 161 -23.25 25.11 11.87
C PHE A 161 -22.77 25.97 13.02
N THR A 162 -23.31 25.73 14.21
CA THR A 162 -22.75 26.29 15.43
C THR A 162 -21.63 25.38 15.90
N VAL A 163 -20.45 25.96 16.09
CA VAL A 163 -19.34 25.31 16.77
C VAL A 163 -19.04 26.04 18.07
N THR A 164 -18.67 25.30 19.11
CA THR A 164 -18.30 25.82 20.42
C THR A 164 -16.84 25.51 20.68
N ALA A 165 -16.07 26.53 21.04
CA ALA A 165 -14.67 26.40 21.44
C ALA A 165 -14.53 25.89 22.87
N GLU A 166 -13.34 25.42 23.24
CA GLU A 166 -13.01 24.95 24.60
C GLU A 166 -13.34 25.97 25.71
N ASP A 167 -13.21 27.28 25.44
CA ASP A 167 -13.55 28.34 26.40
C ASP A 167 -15.05 28.68 26.46
N GLY A 168 -15.90 28.00 25.69
CA GLY A 168 -17.33 28.23 25.58
C GLY A 168 -17.74 29.28 24.55
N THR A 169 -16.80 29.94 23.88
CA THR A 169 -17.09 30.87 22.77
C THR A 169 -17.79 30.12 21.64
N ARG A 170 -18.86 30.70 21.08
CA ARG A 170 -19.60 30.12 19.96
C ARG A 170 -19.27 30.85 18.66
N PHE A 171 -19.16 30.10 17.58
CA PHE A 171 -19.03 30.61 16.23
C PHE A 171 -20.10 29.96 15.34
N VAL A 172 -20.58 30.70 14.34
CA VAL A 172 -21.51 30.17 13.33
C VAL A 172 -20.82 30.15 11.99
N PHE A 173 -20.74 28.97 11.37
CA PHE A 173 -20.21 28.81 10.03
C PHE A 173 -21.36 28.56 9.05
N ASN A 174 -21.42 29.34 7.98
CA ASN A 174 -22.37 29.12 6.89
C ASN A 174 -21.69 28.30 5.79
N LEU A 175 -22.22 27.10 5.55
CA LEU A 175 -21.67 26.13 4.61
C LEU A 175 -21.77 26.59 3.16
N ASP A 176 -22.85 27.28 2.79
CA ASP A 176 -23.11 27.73 1.42
C ASP A 176 -22.16 28.86 1.01
N THR A 177 -21.99 29.85 1.90
CA THR A 177 -21.10 31.00 1.65
C THR A 177 -19.66 30.72 2.03
N ARG A 178 -19.40 29.66 2.80
CA ARG A 178 -18.09 29.28 3.34
C ARG A 178 -17.46 30.38 4.19
N THR A 179 -18.28 31.04 5.00
CA THR A 179 -17.87 32.17 5.84
C THR A 179 -18.39 32.05 7.25
N TRP A 180 -17.68 32.68 8.19
CA TRP A 180 -18.17 32.90 9.55
C TRP A 180 -19.24 33.99 9.57
N GLU A 181 -20.31 33.75 10.32
CA GLU A 181 -21.39 34.70 10.58
C GLU A 181 -21.38 35.11 12.06
N ASP A 182 -21.95 36.29 12.34
CA ASP A 182 -22.20 36.69 13.72
C ASP A 182 -23.18 35.72 14.38
N PRO A 183 -22.90 35.22 15.59
CA PRO A 183 -23.82 34.35 16.29
C PRO A 183 -25.13 35.10 16.57
N PRO A 184 -26.29 34.44 16.48
CA PRO A 184 -27.56 35.07 16.83
C PRO A 184 -27.52 35.53 18.29
N PRO A 185 -28.18 36.66 18.63
CA PRO A 185 -28.28 37.11 20.00
C PRO A 185 -28.92 36.02 20.86
N TYR A 186 -28.35 35.77 22.04
CA TYR A 186 -28.83 34.74 22.96
C TYR A 186 -30.27 35.09 23.41
N PRO A 187 -31.22 34.13 23.40
CA PRO A 187 -32.57 34.35 23.93
C PRO A 187 -32.59 34.53 25.46
#